data_AF-A0A7W8LGZ1-F1
#
_entry.id   AF-A0A7W8LGZ1-F1
#
_cell.length_a   1.000
_cell.length_b   1.000
_cell.length_c   1.000
_cell.angle_alpha   90.00
_cell.angle_beta   90.00
_cell.angle_gamma   90.00
#
_symmetry.space_group_name_H-M   'P 1'
#
loop_
_entity.id
_entity.type
_entity.pdbx_description
1 polymer ?
#
loop_
_entity_poly.entity_id
_entity_poly.type
_entity_poly.pdbx_seq_one_letter_code
_entity_poly.pdbx_strand_id
1 'polypeptide(L)'
;MNYGFDLSSCQFITDHEGKRLRVEMPIWLFDQFVELRNAALRAQATALEEKTPRGAYRSSLAGLTGVPDVAVSVDAPFRPTLPEPRTKRERAERLFLTPEERLMQEATRAVEFPTVSETSSGAPAVSCQEEPASLTPRRPAKQQVFFPRVFVEPIPDEVARLIEQGNYNLRAWRLYRDLTPVEAAELAGLSRGTVLWHERGYNVPSVETLKRFADVYDCTTGQLTPQPDSCTKPYQSVPAPKGHVAQFAPDDTEYPDAVMAHLIDGRSPITAWRMYRRMTIDQCAKAFGCTSKTFKGMEALPVLRERTRKTLALVLSCKPVQLLRPRGLEIENTSRPGASAHRTEHRAARNDSAHRAHL
;
A
#
# COMPACT_ATOMS: atom_id res chain seq x y z
N MET A 1 -2.81 -2.23 48.33
CA MET A 1 -2.90 -0.76 48.50
C MET A 1 -4.21 -0.32 47.87
N ASN A 2 -5.15 0.21 48.63
CA ASN A 2 -6.29 0.91 48.05
C ASN A 2 -5.78 2.25 47.52
N TYR A 3 -5.85 2.46 46.21
CA TYR A 3 -5.40 3.68 45.54
C TYR A 3 -6.33 4.89 45.82
N GLY A 4 -6.94 4.95 47.00
CA GLY A 4 -7.91 5.99 47.38
C GLY A 4 -9.28 5.88 46.70
N PHE A 5 -9.53 4.84 45.90
CA PHE A 5 -10.84 4.65 45.28
C PHE A 5 -11.84 4.06 46.26
N ASP A 6 -12.98 4.73 46.40
CA ASP A 6 -14.14 4.19 47.09
C ASP A 6 -14.90 3.21 46.17
N LEU A 7 -14.68 1.92 46.39
CA LEU A 7 -15.33 0.84 45.64
C LEU A 7 -16.66 0.40 46.26
N SER A 8 -17.14 1.07 47.32
CA SER A 8 -18.39 0.72 48.00
C SER A 8 -19.61 0.78 47.08
N SER A 9 -19.54 1.58 46.02
CA SER A 9 -20.60 1.78 45.02
C SER A 9 -20.58 0.78 43.86
N CYS A 10 -19.57 -0.10 43.77
CA CYS A 10 -19.48 -1.12 42.73
C CYS A 10 -20.34 -2.33 43.09
N GLN A 11 -21.20 -2.75 42.17
CA GLN A 11 -21.97 -3.99 42.31
C GLN A 11 -21.31 -5.10 41.50
N PHE A 12 -20.98 -6.21 42.16
CA PHE A 12 -20.44 -7.40 41.52
C PHE A 12 -21.58 -8.37 41.24
N ILE A 13 -21.79 -8.68 39.96
CA ILE A 13 -22.77 -9.70 39.55
C ILE A 13 -22.02 -11.01 39.42
N THR A 14 -22.38 -11.96 40.28
CA THR A 14 -21.81 -13.30 40.33
C THR A 14 -22.76 -14.33 39.75
N ASP A 15 -22.20 -15.40 39.21
CA ASP A 15 -22.95 -16.58 38.79
C ASP A 15 -23.45 -17.39 40.02
N HIS A 16 -24.28 -18.40 39.78
CA HIS A 16 -24.77 -19.34 40.79
C HIS A 16 -23.64 -20.10 41.53
N GLU A 17 -22.47 -20.23 40.90
CA GLU A 17 -21.25 -20.79 41.51
C GLU A 17 -20.41 -19.76 42.30
N GLY A 18 -20.90 -18.52 42.44
CA GLY A 18 -20.18 -17.43 43.12
C GLY A 18 -19.05 -16.79 42.30
N LYS A 19 -18.89 -17.17 41.03
CA LYS A 19 -17.88 -16.60 40.13
C LYS A 19 -18.32 -15.22 39.62
N ARG A 20 -17.47 -14.20 39.76
CA ARG A 20 -17.74 -12.83 39.29
C ARG A 20 -17.79 -12.79 37.76
N LEU A 21 -18.96 -12.48 37.18
CA LEU A 21 -19.17 -12.40 35.73
C LEU A 21 -18.95 -10.97 35.23
N ARG A 22 -19.52 -9.97 35.92
CA ARG A 22 -19.42 -8.56 35.55
C ARG A 22 -19.46 -7.65 36.77
N VAL A 23 -18.94 -6.44 36.61
CA VAL A 23 -19.00 -5.38 37.61
C VAL A 23 -19.80 -4.23 37.02
N GLU A 24 -20.87 -3.84 37.71
CA GLU A 24 -21.58 -2.60 37.42
C GLU A 24 -20.93 -1.51 38.27
N MET A 25 -20.29 -0.56 37.60
CA MET A 25 -19.66 0.58 38.25
C MET A 25 -20.40 1.88 37.87
N PRO A 26 -20.51 2.83 38.80
CA PRO A 26 -20.98 4.17 38.47
C PRO A 26 -20.10 4.86 37.43
N ILE A 27 -20.72 5.68 36.58
CA ILE A 27 -20.03 6.35 35.47
C ILE A 27 -18.88 7.26 35.95
N TRP A 28 -19.04 7.94 37.08
CA TRP A 28 -18.00 8.82 37.64
C TRP A 28 -16.74 8.05 38.03
N LEU A 29 -16.88 6.80 38.50
CA LEU A 29 -15.75 5.95 38.87
C LEU A 29 -15.05 5.42 37.60
N PHE A 30 -15.82 5.13 36.55
CA PHE A 30 -15.26 4.77 35.24
C PHE A 30 -14.40 5.91 34.67
N ASP A 31 -14.87 7.16 34.74
CA ASP A 31 -14.13 8.32 34.27
C ASP A 31 -12.80 8.49 35.02
N GLN A 32 -12.80 8.28 36.34
CA GLN A 32 -11.58 8.29 37.15
C GLN A 32 -10.58 7.21 36.72
N PHE A 33 -11.04 6.00 36.38
CA PHE A 33 -10.16 4.95 35.87
C PHE A 33 -9.56 5.29 34.50
N VAL A 34 -10.35 5.91 33.62
CA VAL A 34 -9.86 6.38 32.31
C VAL A 34 -8.80 7.45 32.48
N GLU A 35 -9.04 8.41 33.38
CA GLU A 35 -8.08 9.47 33.69
C GLU A 35 -6.78 8.89 34.27
N LEU A 36 -6.87 7.98 35.24
CA LEU A 36 -5.70 7.33 35.83
C LEU A 36 -4.91 6.52 34.79
N ARG A 37 -5.59 5.79 33.90
CA ARG A 37 -4.93 5.07 32.80
C ARG A 37 -4.18 6.03 31.87
N ASN A 38 -4.79 7.15 31.52
CA ASN A 38 -4.17 8.15 30.66
C ASN A 38 -2.97 8.82 31.36
N ALA A 39 -3.09 9.12 32.66
CA ALA A 39 -1.99 9.63 33.46
C ALA A 39 -0.81 8.64 33.52
N ALA A 40 -1.09 7.35 33.72
CA ALA A 40 -0.07 6.30 33.73
C ALA A 40 0.66 6.18 32.39
N LEU A 41 -0.06 6.25 31.26
CA LEU A 41 0.55 6.23 29.93
C LEU A 41 1.43 7.45 29.67
N ARG A 42 1.03 8.64 30.14
CA ARG A 42 1.86 9.85 30.05
C ARG A 42 3.13 9.70 30.90
N ALA A 43 3.00 9.23 32.13
CA ALA A 43 4.15 8.99 33.02
C ALA A 43 5.12 7.97 32.42
N GLN A 44 4.61 6.90 31.79
CA GLN A 44 5.44 5.93 31.09
C GLN A 44 6.16 6.54 29.88
N ALA A 45 5.48 7.40 29.11
CA ALA A 45 6.10 8.11 28.00
C ALA A 45 7.23 9.03 28.49
N THR A 46 6.99 9.80 29.54
CA THR A 46 8.02 10.67 30.16
C THR A 46 9.20 9.84 30.70
N ALA A 47 8.94 8.73 31.38
CA ALA A 47 10.00 7.84 31.88
C ALA A 47 10.81 7.18 30.73
N LEU A 48 10.17 6.90 29.59
CA LEU A 48 10.88 6.45 28.39
C LEU A 48 11.74 7.56 27.80
N GLU A 49 11.18 8.77 27.68
CA GLU A 49 11.89 9.95 27.17
C GLU A 49 13.13 10.28 28.01
N GLU A 50 13.04 10.19 29.35
CA GLU A 50 14.16 10.36 30.27
C GLU A 50 15.24 9.27 30.12
N LYS A 51 14.84 8.02 29.88
CA LYS A 51 15.76 6.90 29.70
C LYS A 51 16.41 6.87 28.32
N THR A 52 15.75 7.40 27.29
CA THR A 52 16.34 7.50 25.96
C THR A 52 17.28 8.69 25.85
N PRO A 53 18.54 8.50 25.43
CA PRO A 53 19.45 9.62 25.21
C PRO A 53 18.88 10.56 24.14
N ARG A 54 18.87 11.87 24.45
CA ARG A 54 18.40 12.94 23.56
C ARG A 54 19.15 12.85 22.23
N GLY A 55 18.47 12.37 21.19
CA GLY A 55 19.02 12.20 19.85
C GLY A 55 18.69 10.86 19.18
N ALA A 56 18.42 9.80 19.95
CA ALA A 56 18.20 8.46 19.40
C ALA A 56 16.94 8.31 18.52
N TYR A 57 15.91 9.16 18.72
CA TYR A 57 14.65 9.09 17.99
C TYR A 57 14.48 10.14 16.87
N ARG A 58 15.41 11.10 16.72
CA ARG A 58 15.29 12.13 15.65
C ARG A 58 15.88 11.70 14.31
N SER A 59 16.70 10.66 14.26
CA SER A 59 17.42 10.25 13.04
C SER A 59 16.57 9.52 12.00
N SER A 60 15.38 9.00 12.35
CA SER A 60 14.52 8.29 11.39
C SER A 60 13.57 9.18 10.58
N LEU A 61 13.56 10.50 10.83
CA LEU A 61 12.79 11.48 10.05
C LEU A 61 13.64 12.59 9.40
N ALA A 62 14.92 12.71 9.76
CA ALA A 62 15.82 13.74 9.26
C ALA A 62 17.09 13.10 8.66
N GLY A 63 17.00 12.69 7.39
CA GLY A 63 18.10 12.01 6.69
C GLY A 63 18.21 12.39 5.22
N LEU A 64 18.46 13.66 4.93
CA LEU A 64 19.01 14.17 3.66
C LEU A 64 19.75 15.49 3.95
N THR A 65 20.93 15.37 4.57
CA THR A 65 22.08 16.31 4.51
C THR A 65 23.10 15.81 5.55
N GLY A 66 24.35 15.66 5.14
CA GLY A 66 25.28 14.69 5.71
C GLY A 66 26.37 15.23 6.63
N VAL A 67 27.50 14.52 6.51
CA VAL A 67 28.84 14.67 7.10
C VAL A 67 29.04 14.00 8.48
N PRO A 68 29.98 13.03 8.59
CA PRO A 68 30.32 12.34 9.84
C PRO A 68 31.45 13.06 10.57
N ASP A 69 31.45 13.03 11.91
CA ASP A 69 32.72 13.04 12.63
C ASP A 69 32.67 12.46 14.06
N VAL A 70 33.76 11.76 14.37
CA VAL A 70 34.38 11.33 15.64
C VAL A 70 33.65 10.40 16.62
N ALA A 71 34.41 9.34 16.95
CA ALA A 71 34.14 8.21 17.83
C ALA A 71 34.34 8.49 19.32
N VAL A 72 33.59 7.78 20.16
CA VAL A 72 34.05 7.26 21.47
C VAL A 72 33.35 5.91 21.70
N SER A 73 34.11 4.83 21.79
CA SER A 73 33.62 3.49 22.15
C SER A 73 34.24 3.07 23.48
N VAL A 74 33.39 2.73 24.45
CA VAL A 74 33.75 2.14 25.74
C VAL A 74 33.32 0.68 25.70
N ASP A 75 34.23 -0.20 26.10
CA ASP A 75 34.09 -1.66 26.12
C ASP A 75 32.79 -2.12 26.80
N ALA A 76 31.98 -2.88 26.05
CA ALA A 76 30.86 -3.65 26.55
C ALA A 76 31.11 -5.15 26.28
N PRO A 77 30.74 -6.04 27.22
CA PRO A 77 31.01 -7.47 27.10
C PRO A 77 30.27 -8.10 25.92
N PHE A 78 31.01 -8.92 25.19
CA PHE A 78 30.60 -9.62 23.97
C PHE A 78 29.29 -10.41 24.19
N ARG A 79 28.19 -9.92 23.60
CA ARG A 79 26.98 -10.73 23.40
C ARG A 79 27.15 -11.49 22.08
N PRO A 80 27.09 -12.83 22.06
CA PRO A 80 27.10 -13.57 20.81
C PRO A 80 25.90 -13.15 19.96
N THR A 81 26.19 -12.45 18.85
CA THR A 81 25.18 -12.00 17.89
C THR A 81 24.64 -13.23 17.18
N LEU A 82 23.36 -13.55 17.40
CA LEU A 82 22.68 -14.62 16.69
C LEU A 82 22.73 -14.37 15.17
N PRO A 83 22.99 -15.39 14.33
CA PRO A 83 22.98 -15.23 12.89
C PRO A 83 21.59 -14.80 12.42
N GLU A 84 21.54 -13.72 11.64
CA GLU A 84 20.29 -13.24 11.04
C GLU A 84 19.74 -14.28 10.05
N PRO A 85 18.40 -14.49 10.03
CA PRO A 85 17.78 -15.44 9.11
C PRO A 85 18.05 -15.01 7.65
N ARG A 86 18.48 -15.95 6.81
CA ARG A 86 18.92 -15.68 5.45
C ARG A 86 17.75 -15.45 4.49
N THR A 87 16.55 -15.87 4.86
CA THR A 87 15.36 -15.77 4.00
C THR A 87 14.13 -15.23 4.72
N LYS A 88 13.23 -14.59 3.94
CA LYS A 88 11.94 -14.07 4.46
C LYS A 88 11.03 -15.18 5.02
N ARG A 89 11.21 -16.42 4.53
CA ARG A 89 10.47 -17.59 5.00
C ARG A 89 10.90 -18.01 6.41
N GLU A 90 12.21 -18.12 6.66
CA GLU A 90 12.74 -18.39 8.02
C GLU A 90 12.31 -17.33 9.04
N ARG A 91 12.20 -16.06 8.61
CA ARG A 91 11.73 -14.97 9.47
C ARG A 91 10.26 -15.12 9.85
N ALA A 92 9.43 -15.61 8.93
CA ALA A 92 8.01 -15.87 9.19
C ALA A 92 7.82 -17.09 10.10
N GLU A 93 8.55 -18.19 9.83
CA GLU A 93 8.48 -19.42 10.63
C GLU A 93 8.92 -19.17 12.09
N ARG A 94 9.93 -18.33 12.32
CA ARG A 94 10.33 -17.90 13.68
C ARG A 94 9.23 -17.19 14.47
N LEU A 95 8.30 -16.49 13.82
CA LEU A 95 7.23 -15.74 14.50
C LEU A 95 6.10 -16.65 15.01
N PHE A 96 5.96 -17.85 14.46
CA PHE A 96 4.89 -18.78 14.82
C PHE A 96 5.33 -19.91 15.76
N LEU A 97 6.63 -20.07 16.00
CA LEU A 97 7.14 -21.04 16.97
C LEU A 97 6.93 -20.56 18.40
N THR A 98 6.45 -21.47 19.23
CA THR A 98 6.37 -21.28 20.68
C THR A 98 7.78 -21.18 21.29
N PRO A 99 7.94 -20.55 22.47
CA PRO A 99 9.25 -20.42 23.12
C PRO A 99 9.96 -21.77 23.35
N GLU A 100 9.21 -22.84 23.62
CA GLU A 100 9.76 -24.20 23.81
C GLU A 100 10.27 -24.80 22.49
N GLU A 101 9.52 -24.65 21.39
CA GLU A 101 9.94 -25.15 20.08
C GLU A 101 11.20 -24.44 19.56
N ARG A 102 11.36 -23.14 19.86
CA ARG A 102 12.60 -22.41 19.55
C ARG A 102 13.81 -23.00 20.28
N LEU A 103 13.64 -23.34 21.55
CA LEU A 103 14.70 -23.88 22.38
C LEU A 103 15.11 -25.29 21.94
N MET A 104 14.14 -26.12 21.53
CA MET A 104 14.40 -27.43 20.92
C MET A 104 15.16 -27.31 19.58
N GLN A 105 14.74 -26.38 18.73
CA GLN A 105 15.35 -26.21 17.40
C GLN A 105 16.78 -25.66 17.49
N GLU A 106 17.07 -24.80 18.47
CA GLU A 106 18.41 -24.32 18.79
C GLU A 106 19.30 -25.42 19.38
N ALA A 107 18.76 -26.26 20.27
CA ALA A 107 19.48 -27.40 20.82
C ALA A 107 19.88 -28.41 19.74
N THR A 108 19.02 -28.66 18.73
CA THR A 108 19.36 -29.55 17.61
C THR A 108 20.45 -28.96 16.70
N ARG A 109 20.51 -27.64 16.52
CA ARG A 109 21.56 -26.98 15.71
C ARG A 109 22.91 -26.95 16.39
N ALA A 110 22.95 -26.92 17.73
CA ALA A 110 24.19 -26.93 18.50
C ALA A 110 24.95 -28.27 18.43
N VAL A 111 24.31 -29.35 17.97
CA VAL A 111 24.90 -30.70 17.88
C VAL A 111 25.51 -31.00 16.50
N GLU A 112 25.31 -30.14 15.50
CA GLU A 112 25.96 -30.29 14.19
C GLU A 112 27.43 -29.85 14.25
N PHE A 113 28.32 -30.82 14.48
CA PHE A 113 29.78 -30.63 14.43
C PHE A 113 30.25 -30.27 13.00
N PRO A 114 31.23 -29.36 12.84
CA PRO A 114 31.73 -28.98 11.54
C PRO A 114 32.56 -30.11 10.93
N THR A 115 32.11 -30.64 9.80
CA THR A 115 32.94 -31.46 8.92
C THR A 115 33.95 -30.55 8.24
N VAL A 116 35.22 -30.76 8.59
CA VAL A 116 36.37 -30.02 8.08
C VAL A 116 36.60 -30.37 6.61
N SER A 117 36.76 -29.36 5.75
CA SER A 117 37.34 -29.52 4.42
C SER A 117 38.39 -28.42 4.22
N GLU A 118 39.64 -28.83 4.41
CA GLU A 118 40.88 -28.21 3.93
C GLU A 118 40.89 -28.18 2.40
N THR A 119 41.62 -27.37 1.62
CA THR A 119 42.53 -26.21 1.75
C THR A 119 42.71 -25.69 0.32
N SER A 120 42.87 -24.37 0.11
CA SER A 120 43.77 -23.85 -0.95
C SER A 120 44.00 -22.34 -0.81
N SER A 121 45.29 -22.00 -0.85
CA SER A 121 46.01 -20.74 -0.69
C SER A 121 45.67 -19.62 -1.70
N GLY A 122 45.87 -18.35 -1.29
CA GLY A 122 46.58 -17.39 -2.16
C GLY A 122 46.08 -15.92 -2.30
N ALA A 123 46.33 -15.06 -1.29
CA ALA A 123 46.68 -13.61 -1.37
C ALA A 123 45.78 -12.61 -2.18
N PRO A 124 46.06 -11.28 -2.20
CA PRO A 124 45.62 -10.33 -1.17
C PRO A 124 44.74 -9.15 -1.67
N ALA A 125 43.97 -8.60 -0.72
CA ALA A 125 43.53 -7.21 -0.54
C ALA A 125 43.15 -6.34 -1.76
N VAL A 126 41.84 -6.23 -2.07
CA VAL A 126 41.22 -5.06 -2.72
C VAL A 126 39.73 -4.91 -2.32
N SER A 127 39.40 -3.75 -1.73
CA SER A 127 38.19 -2.90 -1.92
C SER A 127 36.76 -3.35 -1.51
N CYS A 128 36.13 -2.42 -0.78
CA CYS A 128 34.75 -1.93 -0.87
C CYS A 128 33.60 -2.92 -1.05
N GLN A 129 32.72 -3.03 -0.05
CA GLN A 129 31.28 -3.18 -0.29
C GLN A 129 30.47 -2.30 0.66
N GLU A 130 29.92 -1.23 0.08
CA GLU A 130 28.76 -0.51 0.57
C GLU A 130 27.53 -1.43 0.55
N GLU A 131 26.74 -1.38 1.62
CA GLU A 131 25.43 -2.03 1.66
C GLU A 131 24.46 -1.40 0.64
N PRO A 132 23.80 -2.19 -0.22
CA PRO A 132 22.75 -1.66 -1.07
C PRO A 132 21.49 -1.42 -0.23
N ALA A 133 21.30 -0.16 0.16
CA ALA A 133 20.05 0.36 0.68
C ALA A 133 18.89 -0.06 -0.24
N SER A 134 17.99 -0.91 0.27
CA SER A 134 16.81 -1.38 -0.46
C SER A 134 15.82 -0.24 -0.70
N LEU A 135 16.04 0.49 -1.79
CA LEU A 135 15.12 1.49 -2.31
C LEU A 135 13.89 0.76 -2.85
N THR A 136 12.80 0.83 -2.09
CA THR A 136 11.50 0.41 -2.60
C THR A 136 11.14 1.27 -3.82
N PRO A 137 10.85 0.66 -5.00
CA PRO A 137 10.62 1.42 -6.21
C PRO A 137 9.35 2.26 -6.05
N ARG A 138 9.53 3.58 -6.07
CA ARG A 138 8.43 4.55 -6.13
C ARG A 138 7.57 4.21 -7.36
N ARG A 139 6.26 4.09 -7.16
CA ARG A 139 5.32 3.91 -8.28
C ARG A 139 5.53 5.04 -9.29
N PRO A 140 5.80 4.77 -10.57
CA PRO A 140 6.02 5.82 -11.54
C PRO A 140 4.75 6.66 -11.68
N ALA A 141 4.93 7.98 -11.72
CA ALA A 141 3.88 8.93 -12.08
C ALA A 141 3.24 8.49 -13.41
N LYS A 142 1.93 8.79 -13.57
CA LYS A 142 1.06 8.47 -14.72
C LYS A 142 1.88 8.16 -15.99
N GLN A 143 1.99 6.87 -16.30
CA GLN A 143 2.86 6.35 -17.36
C GLN A 143 2.46 6.95 -18.71
N GLN A 144 3.30 7.83 -19.24
CA GLN A 144 3.13 8.36 -20.58
C GLN A 144 3.54 7.27 -21.57
N VAL A 145 2.61 6.88 -22.46
CA VAL A 145 2.91 5.96 -23.55
C VAL A 145 3.28 6.82 -24.76
N PHE A 146 4.48 6.63 -25.30
CA PHE A 146 4.98 7.35 -26.46
C PHE A 146 4.54 6.62 -27.74
N PHE A 147 3.94 7.34 -28.69
CA PHE A 147 3.49 6.78 -29.98
C PHE A 147 4.11 7.59 -31.13
N PRO A 148 5.26 7.18 -31.65
CA PRO A 148 5.86 7.85 -32.78
C PRO A 148 5.09 7.57 -34.07
N ARG A 149 4.92 8.62 -34.89
CA ARG A 149 4.31 8.53 -36.22
C ARG A 149 5.32 8.67 -37.35
N VAL A 150 6.47 9.26 -37.07
CA VAL A 150 7.55 9.45 -38.04
C VAL A 150 8.79 8.73 -37.55
N PHE A 151 9.36 7.92 -38.42
CA PHE A 151 10.55 7.11 -38.17
C PHE A 151 11.73 7.66 -38.97
N VAL A 152 12.94 7.31 -38.56
CA VAL A 152 14.16 7.74 -39.25
C VAL A 152 14.21 7.18 -40.68
N GLU A 153 13.72 5.96 -40.86
CA GLU A 153 13.60 5.29 -42.16
C GLU A 153 12.14 4.92 -42.46
N PRO A 154 11.75 4.83 -43.75
CA PRO A 154 10.38 4.51 -44.12
C PRO A 154 9.99 3.09 -43.69
N ILE A 155 8.81 2.96 -43.08
CA ILE A 155 8.24 1.69 -42.63
C ILE A 155 7.22 1.16 -43.66
N PRO A 156 6.97 -0.17 -43.73
CA PRO A 156 5.91 -0.73 -44.56
C PRO A 156 4.52 -0.19 -44.20
N ASP A 157 3.65 -0.05 -45.20
CA ASP A 157 2.29 0.52 -45.06
C ASP A 157 1.43 -0.28 -44.08
N GLU A 158 1.59 -1.61 -44.03
CA GLU A 158 0.87 -2.50 -43.12
C GLU A 158 1.23 -2.19 -41.66
N VAL A 159 2.52 -1.98 -41.38
CA VAL A 159 3.01 -1.61 -40.06
C VAL A 159 2.52 -0.22 -39.68
N ALA A 160 2.53 0.72 -40.62
CA ALA A 160 2.02 2.08 -40.41
C ALA A 160 0.53 2.06 -40.01
N ARG A 161 -0.30 1.28 -40.70
CA ARG A 161 -1.73 1.10 -40.35
C ARG A 161 -1.93 0.53 -38.94
N LEU A 162 -1.12 -0.46 -38.54
CA LEU A 162 -1.19 -1.02 -37.18
C LEU A 162 -0.84 0.01 -36.11
N ILE A 163 0.12 0.90 -36.38
CA ILE A 163 0.51 1.99 -35.48
C ILE A 163 -0.63 3.03 -35.38
N GLU A 164 -1.28 3.37 -36.49
CA GLU A 164 -2.43 4.29 -36.51
C GLU A 164 -3.62 3.78 -35.70
N GLN A 165 -3.81 2.46 -35.62
CA GLN A 165 -4.80 1.81 -34.75
C GLN A 165 -4.45 1.89 -33.25
N GLY A 166 -3.31 2.48 -32.89
CA GLY A 166 -2.86 2.65 -31.51
C GLY A 166 -2.01 1.50 -30.97
N ASN A 167 -1.46 0.64 -31.84
CA ASN A 167 -0.43 -0.30 -31.41
C ASN A 167 0.92 0.40 -31.33
N TYR A 168 1.71 0.09 -30.30
CA TYR A 168 3.09 0.57 -30.21
C TYR A 168 3.94 -0.04 -31.33
N ASN A 169 4.96 0.68 -31.83
CA ASN A 169 5.71 0.31 -33.03
C ASN A 169 6.32 -1.11 -32.97
N LEU A 170 6.97 -1.51 -31.86
CA LEU A 170 7.54 -2.85 -31.71
C LEU A 170 6.46 -3.94 -31.76
N ARG A 171 5.27 -3.66 -31.21
CA ARG A 171 4.14 -4.59 -31.27
C ARG A 171 3.57 -4.69 -32.68
N ALA A 172 3.51 -3.57 -33.40
CA ALA A 172 3.06 -3.54 -34.80
C ALA A 172 3.98 -4.40 -35.68
N TRP A 173 5.30 -4.28 -35.54
CA TRP A 173 6.27 -5.13 -36.25
C TRP A 173 6.13 -6.61 -35.91
N ARG A 174 5.94 -6.94 -34.62
CA ARG A 174 5.70 -8.33 -34.21
C ARG A 174 4.43 -8.92 -34.84
N LEU A 175 3.34 -8.16 -34.84
CA LEU A 175 2.07 -8.57 -35.46
C LEU A 175 2.19 -8.70 -36.98
N TYR A 176 2.95 -7.82 -37.63
CA TYR A 176 3.22 -7.90 -39.07
C TYR A 176 3.98 -9.18 -39.47
N ARG A 177 4.83 -9.71 -38.59
CA ARG A 177 5.56 -10.97 -38.79
C ARG A 177 4.83 -12.20 -38.21
N ASP A 178 3.60 -12.02 -37.71
CA ASP A 178 2.78 -13.05 -37.06
C ASP A 178 3.47 -13.80 -35.90
N LEU A 179 4.40 -13.13 -35.21
CA LEU A 179 5.13 -13.73 -34.09
C LEU A 179 4.36 -13.59 -32.78
N THR A 180 4.37 -14.62 -31.96
CA THR A 180 3.90 -14.52 -30.58
C THR A 180 4.94 -13.77 -29.72
N PRO A 181 4.54 -13.15 -28.59
CA PRO A 181 5.49 -12.51 -27.67
C PRO A 181 6.50 -13.48 -27.05
N VAL A 182 6.24 -14.79 -27.10
CA VAL A 182 7.14 -15.84 -26.60
C VAL A 182 8.22 -16.10 -27.64
N GLU A 183 7.83 -16.35 -28.89
CA GLU A 183 8.75 -16.58 -30.01
C GLU A 183 9.67 -15.37 -30.24
N ALA A 184 9.11 -14.15 -30.25
CA ALA A 184 9.92 -12.94 -30.39
C ALA A 184 10.93 -12.76 -29.25
N ALA A 185 10.60 -13.22 -28.03
CA ALA A 185 11.51 -13.17 -26.89
C ALA A 185 12.62 -14.21 -27.01
N GLU A 186 12.29 -15.43 -27.44
CA GLU A 186 13.26 -16.51 -27.68
C GLU A 186 14.25 -16.12 -28.79
N LEU A 187 13.74 -15.62 -29.93
CA LEU A 187 14.56 -15.18 -31.05
C LEU A 187 15.45 -13.98 -30.69
N ALA A 188 14.95 -13.04 -29.88
CA ALA A 188 15.74 -11.88 -29.45
C ALA A 188 16.70 -12.18 -28.28
N GLY A 189 16.63 -13.38 -27.68
CA GLY A 189 17.39 -13.71 -26.47
C GLY A 189 17.00 -12.81 -25.28
N LEU A 190 15.73 -12.50 -25.12
CA LEU A 190 15.16 -11.67 -24.06
C LEU A 190 14.10 -12.43 -23.27
N SER A 191 13.71 -11.92 -22.10
CA SER A 191 12.55 -12.47 -21.40
C SER A 191 11.24 -11.99 -22.05
N ARG A 192 10.20 -12.84 -22.09
CA ARG A 192 8.85 -12.46 -22.52
C ARG A 192 8.34 -11.20 -21.82
N GLY A 193 8.63 -11.06 -20.52
CA GLY A 193 8.25 -9.89 -19.72
C GLY A 193 8.91 -8.61 -20.24
N THR A 194 10.19 -8.67 -20.60
CA THR A 194 10.96 -7.56 -21.17
C THR A 194 10.40 -7.12 -22.53
N VAL A 195 10.08 -8.07 -23.41
CA VAL A 195 9.45 -7.77 -24.71
C VAL A 195 8.12 -7.05 -24.51
N LEU A 196 7.23 -7.60 -23.66
CA LEU A 196 5.95 -6.97 -23.35
C LEU A 196 6.09 -5.60 -22.66
N TRP A 197 7.16 -5.39 -21.90
CA TRP A 197 7.46 -4.11 -21.25
C TRP A 197 7.79 -3.04 -22.30
N HIS A 198 8.62 -3.38 -23.30
CA HIS A 198 8.94 -2.49 -24.41
C HIS A 198 7.76 -2.29 -25.35
N GLU A 199 6.98 -3.33 -25.66
CA GLU A 199 5.75 -3.23 -26.47
C GLU A 199 4.67 -2.32 -25.86
N ARG A 200 4.69 -2.13 -24.54
CA ARG A 200 3.76 -1.22 -23.85
C ARG A 200 4.27 0.23 -23.82
N GLY A 201 5.46 0.48 -24.35
CA GLY A 201 6.10 1.79 -24.30
C GLY A 201 6.49 2.23 -22.89
N TYR A 202 6.65 1.28 -21.94
CA TYR A 202 7.05 1.62 -20.57
C TYR A 202 8.52 2.01 -20.45
N ASN A 203 9.36 1.58 -21.39
CA ASN A 203 10.76 1.96 -21.47
C ASN A 203 11.22 1.99 -22.94
N VAL A 204 12.03 3.00 -23.29
CA VAL A 204 12.69 3.07 -24.59
C VAL A 204 13.80 2.00 -24.59
N PRO A 205 13.79 1.04 -25.54
CA PRO A 205 14.83 0.02 -25.59
C PRO A 205 16.20 0.65 -25.87
N SER A 206 17.26 0.05 -25.33
CA SER A 206 18.63 0.46 -25.67
C SER A 206 18.92 0.18 -27.15
N VAL A 207 19.94 0.84 -27.72
CA VAL A 207 20.34 0.64 -29.12
C VAL A 207 20.69 -0.83 -29.40
N GLU A 208 21.36 -1.50 -28.46
CA GLU A 208 21.66 -2.94 -28.57
C GLU A 208 20.39 -3.80 -28.57
N THR A 209 19.41 -3.45 -27.74
CA THR A 209 18.12 -4.16 -27.70
C THR A 209 17.33 -3.93 -29.00
N LEU A 210 17.37 -2.71 -29.55
CA LEU A 210 16.77 -2.41 -30.85
C LEU A 210 17.40 -3.19 -31.99
N LYS A 211 18.74 -3.38 -31.99
CA LYS A 211 19.42 -4.24 -32.96
C LYS A 211 18.88 -5.68 -32.92
N ARG A 212 18.74 -6.25 -31.72
CA ARG A 212 18.15 -7.60 -31.58
C ARG A 212 16.72 -7.67 -32.11
N PHE A 213 15.89 -6.67 -31.83
CA PHE A 213 14.54 -6.62 -32.41
C PHE A 213 14.55 -6.44 -33.94
N ALA A 214 15.47 -5.64 -34.47
CA ALA A 214 15.65 -5.43 -35.90
C ALA A 214 16.04 -6.73 -36.61
N ASP A 215 16.94 -7.52 -36.01
CA ASP A 215 17.33 -8.84 -36.53
C ASP A 215 16.14 -9.82 -36.53
N VAL A 216 15.32 -9.84 -35.47
CA VAL A 216 14.15 -10.74 -35.35
C VAL A 216 13.02 -10.35 -36.29
N TYR A 217 12.78 -9.06 -36.49
CA TYR A 217 11.71 -8.56 -37.36
C TYR A 217 12.17 -8.35 -38.80
N ASP A 218 13.44 -8.63 -39.09
CA ASP A 218 14.08 -8.46 -40.39
C ASP A 218 13.77 -7.06 -40.94
N CYS A 219 14.20 -6.06 -40.17
CA CYS A 219 14.06 -4.64 -40.46
C CYS A 219 15.31 -3.87 -40.02
N THR A 220 15.43 -2.60 -40.37
CA THR A 220 16.57 -1.78 -39.92
C THR A 220 16.30 -1.16 -38.55
N THR A 221 17.37 -0.81 -37.82
CA THR A 221 17.22 -0.05 -36.57
C THR A 221 16.61 1.34 -36.80
N GLY A 222 16.83 1.95 -37.98
CA GLY A 222 16.24 3.22 -38.37
C GLY A 222 14.71 3.15 -38.50
N GLN A 223 14.17 2.03 -38.99
CA GLN A 223 12.73 1.78 -39.07
C GLN A 223 12.07 1.59 -37.71
N LEU A 224 12.82 1.16 -36.69
CA LEU A 224 12.34 1.03 -35.31
C LEU A 224 12.52 2.32 -34.49
N THR A 225 13.37 3.24 -34.95
CA THR A 225 13.75 4.43 -34.20
C THR A 225 12.88 5.62 -34.62
N PRO A 226 12.19 6.27 -33.68
CA PRO A 226 11.42 7.48 -33.97
C PRO A 226 12.34 8.65 -34.32
N GLN A 227 11.92 9.51 -35.24
CA GLN A 227 12.70 10.69 -35.60
C GLN A 227 12.77 11.67 -34.39
N PRO A 228 13.95 12.24 -34.06
CA PRO A 228 14.13 13.07 -32.85
C PRO A 228 13.26 14.34 -32.85
N ASP A 229 12.98 14.90 -34.03
CA ASP A 229 12.18 16.11 -34.19
C ASP A 229 10.70 15.83 -34.44
N SER A 230 10.33 14.55 -34.57
CA SER A 230 8.96 14.09 -34.53
C SER A 230 8.48 14.19 -33.08
N CYS A 231 8.23 15.42 -32.65
CA CYS A 231 7.41 15.75 -31.49
C CYS A 231 5.96 15.30 -31.75
N THR A 232 5.76 14.00 -31.94
CA THR A 232 4.50 13.35 -31.59
C THR A 232 4.34 13.60 -30.11
N LYS A 233 3.65 14.70 -29.78
CA LYS A 233 3.11 14.98 -28.45
C LYS A 233 2.63 13.63 -27.93
N PRO A 234 3.09 13.18 -26.74
CA PRO A 234 2.70 11.87 -26.22
C PRO A 234 1.19 11.82 -26.40
N TYR A 235 0.72 10.91 -27.26
CA TYR A 235 -0.68 10.59 -27.30
C TYR A 235 -0.84 10.01 -25.91
N GLN A 236 -1.28 10.85 -24.96
CA GLN A 236 -1.81 10.37 -23.71
C GLN A 236 -2.84 9.39 -24.23
N SER A 237 -2.51 8.10 -24.17
CA SER A 237 -3.49 7.07 -24.40
C SER A 237 -4.55 7.50 -23.43
N VAL A 238 -5.64 8.09 -23.96
CA VAL A 238 -6.82 8.44 -23.18
C VAL A 238 -7.05 7.12 -22.50
N PRO A 239 -6.73 6.99 -21.19
CA PRO A 239 -6.57 5.68 -20.61
C PRO A 239 -7.96 5.12 -20.75
N ALA A 240 -8.16 4.24 -21.75
CA ALA A 240 -9.50 3.87 -22.20
C ALA A 240 -10.16 3.48 -20.92
N PRO A 241 -11.10 4.30 -20.39
CA PRO A 241 -11.38 4.28 -18.99
C PRO A 241 -11.72 2.84 -18.77
N LYS A 242 -10.88 2.15 -17.98
CA LYS A 242 -11.24 0.83 -17.50
C LYS A 242 -12.35 1.20 -16.54
N GLY A 243 -13.52 1.51 -17.12
CA GLY A 243 -14.78 1.61 -16.45
C GLY A 243 -14.84 0.23 -15.87
N HIS A 244 -14.43 0.15 -14.61
CA HIS A 244 -14.71 -0.99 -13.81
C HIS A 244 -16.23 -0.99 -13.83
N VAL A 245 -16.80 -1.75 -14.77
CA VAL A 245 -18.23 -1.94 -14.94
C VAL A 245 -18.70 -2.19 -13.52
N ALA A 246 -19.56 -1.28 -13.03
CA ALA A 246 -19.96 -1.32 -11.64
C ALA A 246 -20.48 -2.72 -11.36
N GLN A 247 -19.79 -3.45 -10.48
CA GLN A 247 -20.18 -4.82 -10.17
C GLN A 247 -21.30 -4.71 -9.15
N PHE A 248 -22.50 -5.09 -9.57
CA PHE A 248 -23.66 -5.20 -8.71
C PHE A 248 -23.73 -6.60 -8.10
N ALA A 249 -24.33 -6.69 -6.91
CA ALA A 249 -24.69 -7.98 -6.34
C ALA A 249 -25.80 -8.62 -7.18
N PRO A 250 -25.83 -9.96 -7.31
CA PRO A 250 -26.98 -10.69 -7.83
C PRO A 250 -28.28 -10.32 -7.10
N ASP A 251 -29.40 -10.32 -7.82
CA ASP A 251 -30.71 -9.86 -7.30
C ASP A 251 -31.25 -10.75 -6.15
N ASP A 252 -30.76 -11.99 -6.06
CA ASP A 252 -31.06 -12.98 -5.00
C ASP A 252 -30.15 -12.87 -3.78
N THR A 253 -29.28 -11.84 -3.72
CA THR A 253 -28.38 -11.66 -2.58
C THR A 253 -29.17 -11.19 -1.36
N GLU A 254 -29.30 -12.07 -0.37
CA GLU A 254 -29.90 -11.73 0.92
C GLU A 254 -28.97 -10.81 1.74
N TYR A 255 -29.54 -9.75 2.31
CA TYR A 255 -28.84 -8.83 3.22
C TYR A 255 -29.61 -8.74 4.54
N PRO A 256 -28.95 -8.64 5.70
CA PRO A 256 -29.64 -8.32 6.94
C PRO A 256 -30.33 -6.95 6.86
N ASP A 257 -31.52 -6.80 7.44
CA ASP A 257 -32.32 -5.56 7.39
C ASP A 257 -31.53 -4.33 7.85
N ALA A 258 -30.74 -4.47 8.93
CA ALA A 258 -29.91 -3.39 9.45
C ALA A 258 -28.78 -2.98 8.48
N VAL A 259 -28.27 -3.90 7.66
CA VAL A 259 -27.31 -3.59 6.59
C VAL A 259 -28.03 -2.87 5.45
N MET A 260 -29.23 -3.32 5.07
CA MET A 260 -30.03 -2.69 4.02
C MET A 260 -30.43 -1.25 4.40
N ALA A 261 -30.80 -0.99 5.64
CA ALA A 261 -31.10 0.36 6.13
C ALA A 261 -29.93 1.32 5.86
N HIS A 262 -28.70 0.91 6.20
CA HIS A 262 -27.51 1.72 5.93
C HIS A 262 -27.18 1.87 4.44
N LEU A 263 -27.48 0.86 3.62
CA LEU A 263 -27.31 0.95 2.16
C LEU A 263 -28.30 1.94 1.55
N ILE A 264 -29.56 1.93 2.02
CA ILE A 264 -30.60 2.90 1.63
C ILE A 264 -30.19 4.33 2.03
N ASP A 265 -29.53 4.51 3.17
CA ASP A 265 -28.92 5.78 3.60
C ASP A 265 -27.72 6.24 2.73
N GLY A 266 -27.39 5.50 1.67
CA GLY A 266 -26.28 5.80 0.75
C GLY A 266 -24.89 5.46 1.29
N ARG A 267 -24.79 4.67 2.37
CA ARG A 267 -23.49 4.19 2.88
C ARG A 267 -22.90 3.16 1.91
N SER A 268 -21.57 3.05 1.88
CA SER A 268 -20.93 1.97 1.11
C SER A 268 -21.20 0.61 1.76
N PRO A 269 -21.20 -0.50 0.98
CA PRO A 269 -21.39 -1.85 1.54
C PRO A 269 -20.43 -2.18 2.69
N ILE A 270 -19.17 -1.74 2.61
CA ILE A 270 -18.19 -1.93 3.68
C ILE A 270 -18.64 -1.19 4.96
N THR A 271 -19.02 0.08 4.83
CA THR A 271 -19.47 0.90 5.96
C THR A 271 -20.74 0.31 6.58
N ALA A 272 -21.71 -0.13 5.78
CA ALA A 272 -22.95 -0.76 6.25
C ALA A 272 -22.67 -2.03 7.07
N TRP A 273 -21.85 -2.95 6.54
CA TRP A 273 -21.46 -4.17 7.27
C TRP A 273 -20.64 -3.88 8.52
N ARG A 274 -19.74 -2.90 8.48
CA ARG A 274 -18.98 -2.48 9.66
C ARG A 274 -19.88 -1.93 10.76
N MET A 275 -20.85 -1.09 10.40
CA MET A 275 -21.84 -0.54 11.35
C MET A 275 -22.72 -1.64 11.95
N TYR A 276 -23.19 -2.58 11.12
CA TYR A 276 -23.94 -3.75 11.56
C TYR A 276 -23.17 -4.59 12.60
N ARG A 277 -21.87 -4.81 12.37
CA ARG A 277 -20.98 -5.54 13.29
C ARG A 277 -20.48 -4.69 14.46
N ARG A 278 -20.85 -3.40 14.53
CA ARG A 278 -20.39 -2.43 15.54
C ARG A 278 -18.87 -2.34 15.66
N MET A 279 -18.15 -2.52 14.56
CA MET A 279 -16.70 -2.45 14.55
C MET A 279 -16.21 -1.02 14.27
N THR A 280 -15.15 -0.61 14.95
CA THR A 280 -14.47 0.66 14.64
C THR A 280 -13.59 0.50 13.39
N ILE A 281 -13.25 1.62 12.73
CA ILE A 281 -12.34 1.60 11.58
C ILE A 281 -10.99 0.98 11.97
N ASP A 282 -10.49 1.27 13.18
CA ASP A 282 -9.22 0.74 13.68
C ASP A 282 -9.27 -0.77 13.91
N GLN A 283 -10.38 -1.29 14.43
CA GLN A 283 -10.57 -2.73 14.60
C GLN A 283 -10.59 -3.45 13.25
N CYS A 284 -11.32 -2.94 12.27
CA CYS A 284 -11.34 -3.52 10.92
C CYS A 284 -9.99 -3.40 10.23
N ALA A 285 -9.30 -2.26 10.36
CA ALA A 285 -7.98 -2.05 9.78
C ALA A 285 -6.94 -3.01 10.38
N LYS A 286 -6.95 -3.20 11.70
CA LYS A 286 -6.09 -4.15 12.40
C LYS A 286 -6.39 -5.59 11.97
N ALA A 287 -7.65 -5.99 11.89
CA ALA A 287 -8.06 -7.33 11.45
C ALA A 287 -7.71 -7.60 9.97
N PHE A 288 -7.79 -6.59 9.11
CA PHE A 288 -7.40 -6.69 7.70
C PHE A 288 -5.88 -6.63 7.48
N GLY A 289 -5.12 -6.12 8.45
CA GLY A 289 -3.67 -5.93 8.33
C GLY A 289 -3.27 -4.67 7.55
N CYS A 290 -4.03 -3.58 7.68
CA CYS A 290 -3.70 -2.29 7.06
C CYS A 290 -3.83 -1.12 8.04
N THR A 291 -3.44 0.08 7.63
CA THR A 291 -3.63 1.30 8.42
C THR A 291 -5.07 1.82 8.33
N SER A 292 -5.57 2.47 9.39
CA SER A 292 -6.94 3.02 9.44
C SER A 292 -7.22 4.02 8.32
N LYS A 293 -6.22 4.81 7.92
CA LYS A 293 -6.30 5.72 6.76
C LYS A 293 -6.53 4.95 5.46
N THR A 294 -5.83 3.83 5.27
CA THR A 294 -6.00 2.97 4.09
C THR A 294 -7.39 2.33 4.09
N PHE A 295 -7.84 1.84 5.25
CA PHE A 295 -9.17 1.26 5.39
C PHE A 295 -10.29 2.26 5.08
N LYS A 296 -10.19 3.49 5.61
CA LYS A 296 -11.11 4.58 5.28
C LYS A 296 -11.12 4.91 3.78
N GLY A 297 -9.96 4.83 3.13
CA GLY A 297 -9.86 4.93 1.67
C GLY A 297 -10.62 3.82 0.96
N MET A 298 -10.57 2.58 1.46
CA MET A 298 -11.34 1.46 0.91
C MET A 298 -12.85 1.65 1.07
N GLU A 299 -13.32 2.21 2.19
CA GLU A 299 -14.75 2.52 2.40
C GLU A 299 -15.31 3.53 1.38
N ALA A 300 -14.45 4.42 0.88
CA ALA A 300 -14.82 5.44 -0.09
C ALA A 300 -14.79 4.94 -1.55
N LEU A 301 -14.21 3.76 -1.82
CA LEU A 301 -14.15 3.22 -3.18
C LEU A 301 -15.52 2.65 -3.58
N PRO A 302 -16.04 2.98 -4.79
CA PRO A 302 -17.32 2.45 -5.25
C PRO A 302 -17.24 0.97 -5.59
N VAL A 303 -16.07 0.50 -6.06
CA VAL A 303 -15.84 -0.90 -6.45
C VAL A 303 -14.50 -1.36 -5.87
N LEU A 304 -14.56 -2.43 -5.09
CA LEU A 304 -13.37 -3.11 -4.56
C LEU A 304 -12.92 -4.22 -5.51
N ARG A 305 -11.60 -4.48 -5.53
CA ARG A 305 -11.04 -5.65 -6.25
C ARG A 305 -11.53 -6.95 -5.60
N GLU A 306 -11.75 -7.99 -6.41
CA GLU A 306 -12.29 -9.27 -5.95
C GLU A 306 -11.46 -9.90 -4.81
N ARG A 307 -10.13 -9.91 -4.94
CA ARG A 307 -9.23 -10.40 -3.88
C ARG A 307 -9.44 -9.66 -2.55
N THR A 308 -9.56 -8.34 -2.61
CA THR A 308 -9.80 -7.50 -1.42
C THR A 308 -11.17 -7.77 -0.82
N ARG A 309 -12.21 -7.96 -1.64
CA ARG A 309 -13.56 -8.32 -1.17
C ARG A 309 -13.56 -9.65 -0.43
N LYS A 310 -12.91 -10.69 -0.98
CA LYS A 310 -12.83 -12.02 -0.33
C LYS A 310 -12.21 -11.93 1.06
N THR A 311 -11.10 -11.18 1.20
CA THR A 311 -10.45 -10.99 2.50
C THR A 311 -11.30 -10.15 3.47
N LEU A 312 -11.92 -9.05 3.00
CA LEU A 312 -12.80 -8.23 3.84
C LEU A 312 -14.06 -8.99 4.31
N ALA A 313 -14.60 -9.85 3.45
CA ALA A 313 -15.76 -10.66 3.76
C ALA A 313 -15.51 -11.61 4.96
N LEU A 314 -14.29 -12.14 5.07
CA LEU A 314 -13.87 -12.92 6.24
C LEU A 314 -13.82 -12.06 7.50
N VAL A 315 -13.24 -10.86 7.42
CA VAL A 315 -13.15 -9.92 8.56
C VAL A 315 -14.53 -9.46 9.05
N LEU A 316 -15.45 -9.18 8.13
CA LEU A 316 -16.81 -8.71 8.43
C LEU A 316 -17.80 -9.86 8.65
N SER A 317 -17.34 -11.11 8.48
CA SER A 317 -18.16 -12.32 8.57
C SER A 317 -19.41 -12.24 7.68
N CYS A 318 -19.22 -11.94 6.40
CA CYS A 318 -20.26 -11.89 5.38
C CYS A 318 -19.81 -12.61 4.09
N LYS A 319 -20.69 -12.76 3.10
CA LYS A 319 -20.35 -13.31 1.79
C LYS A 319 -19.67 -12.24 0.93
N PRO A 320 -18.66 -12.56 0.09
CA PRO A 320 -18.00 -11.55 -0.76
C PRO A 320 -18.93 -10.81 -1.72
N VAL A 321 -20.02 -11.45 -2.15
CA VAL A 321 -21.06 -10.86 -3.00
C VAL A 321 -21.88 -9.78 -2.28
N GLN A 322 -22.03 -9.89 -0.95
CA GLN A 322 -22.73 -8.91 -0.12
C GLN A 322 -21.91 -7.62 0.10
N LEU A 323 -20.66 -7.57 -0.35
CA LEU A 323 -19.85 -6.34 -0.39
C LEU A 323 -19.97 -5.61 -1.74
N LEU A 324 -20.80 -6.10 -2.65
CA LEU A 324 -21.23 -5.39 -3.85
C LEU A 324 -22.50 -4.59 -3.57
N ARG A 325 -22.74 -3.55 -4.37
CA ARG A 325 -23.96 -2.75 -4.27
C ARG A 325 -25.15 -3.56 -4.83
N PRO A 326 -26.31 -3.60 -4.14
CA PRO A 326 -27.52 -4.21 -4.70
C PRO A 326 -27.90 -3.54 -6.02
N ARG A 327 -28.41 -4.33 -6.96
CA ARG A 327 -28.98 -3.78 -8.21
C ARG A 327 -30.26 -3.01 -7.88
N GLY A 328 -30.48 -1.87 -8.53
CA GLY A 328 -31.68 -1.04 -8.32
C GLY A 328 -31.62 -0.08 -7.13
N LEU A 329 -30.60 -0.18 -6.26
CA LEU A 329 -30.33 0.84 -5.25
C LEU A 329 -29.45 1.92 -5.88
N GLU A 330 -30.07 2.72 -6.75
CA GLU A 330 -29.46 3.95 -7.24
C GLU A 330 -29.37 4.91 -6.05
N ILE A 331 -28.22 4.93 -5.41
CA ILE A 331 -27.85 6.04 -4.54
C ILE A 331 -27.80 7.23 -5.49
N GLU A 332 -28.88 8.02 -5.52
CA GLU A 332 -28.76 9.40 -5.96
C GLU A 332 -27.60 9.93 -5.15
N ASN A 333 -26.44 10.09 -5.80
CA ASN A 333 -25.34 10.79 -5.20
C ASN A 333 -25.88 12.21 -5.07
N THR A 334 -26.61 12.46 -3.98
CA THR A 334 -26.90 13.78 -3.44
C THR A 334 -25.52 14.29 -3.05
N SER A 335 -24.77 14.64 -4.08
CA SER A 335 -23.54 15.38 -4.08
C SER A 335 -23.97 16.70 -3.49
N ARG A 336 -24.00 16.67 -2.16
CA ARG A 336 -24.36 17.70 -1.20
C ARG A 336 -24.63 19.02 -1.94
N PRO A 337 -25.87 19.28 -2.39
CA PRO A 337 -26.15 20.52 -3.10
C PRO A 337 -25.86 21.66 -2.12
N GLY A 338 -24.85 22.46 -2.43
CA GLY A 338 -24.65 23.77 -1.84
C GLY A 338 -24.29 23.83 -0.34
N ALA A 339 -23.07 23.42 0.03
CA ALA A 339 -22.40 24.08 1.18
C ALA A 339 -21.74 25.43 0.77
N SER A 340 -22.10 25.97 -0.40
CA SER A 340 -21.53 27.21 -0.97
C SER A 340 -22.49 28.40 -0.98
N ALA A 341 -23.74 28.27 -0.50
CA ALA A 341 -24.73 29.36 -0.61
C ALA A 341 -24.85 30.27 0.63
N HIS A 342 -24.24 29.95 1.78
CA HIS A 342 -24.45 30.72 3.02
C HIS A 342 -23.30 31.65 3.46
N ARG A 343 -22.37 32.04 2.57
CA ARG A 343 -21.23 32.89 2.96
C ARG A 343 -21.12 34.26 2.27
N THR A 344 -22.19 34.77 1.67
CA THR A 344 -22.13 36.03 0.91
C THR A 344 -23.12 37.13 1.31
N GLU A 345 -23.79 37.05 2.47
CA GLU A 345 -24.73 38.13 2.88
C GLU A 345 -24.33 38.94 4.11
N HIS A 346 -23.24 38.61 4.82
CA HIS A 346 -22.83 39.38 6.02
C HIS A 346 -21.65 40.36 5.82
N ARG A 347 -21.24 40.68 4.58
CA ARG A 347 -20.13 41.62 4.32
C ARG A 347 -20.53 42.95 3.64
N ALA A 348 -21.82 43.32 3.65
CA ALA A 348 -22.28 44.59 3.07
C ALA A 348 -22.62 45.69 4.10
N ALA A 349 -22.64 45.42 5.41
CA ALA A 349 -23.15 46.38 6.41
C ALA A 349 -22.09 47.11 7.26
N ARG A 350 -20.83 47.25 6.79
CA ARG A 350 -19.75 47.87 7.61
C ARG A 350 -18.97 49.05 7.01
N ASN A 351 -19.37 49.58 5.86
CA ASN A 351 -18.62 50.69 5.23
C ASN A 351 -19.34 52.06 5.13
N ASP A 352 -20.56 52.22 5.65
CA ASP A 352 -21.31 53.48 5.50
C ASP A 352 -21.22 54.47 6.69
N SER A 353 -20.30 54.29 7.64
CA SER A 353 -20.20 55.18 8.82
C SER A 353 -19.03 56.16 8.83
N ALA A 354 -18.34 56.41 7.71
CA ALA A 354 -17.11 57.23 7.71
C ALA A 354 -17.18 58.59 6.95
N HIS A 355 -18.35 59.06 6.47
CA HIS A 355 -18.41 60.30 5.66
C HIS A 355 -19.31 61.44 6.19
N ARG A 356 -19.60 61.50 7.49
CA ARG A 356 -20.29 62.67 8.10
C ARG A 356 -19.48 63.30 9.24
N ALA A 357 -18.41 64.00 8.89
CA ALA A 357 -17.77 64.98 9.77
C ALA A 357 -16.86 65.91 8.94
N HIS A 358 -17.47 66.83 8.20
CA HIS A 358 -16.88 68.12 7.83
C HIS A 358 -18.00 68.97 7.19
N LEU A 359 -18.69 69.72 8.03
CA LEU A 359 -19.34 71.00 7.73
C LEU A 359 -19.59 71.73 9.04
#